data_AF-A0A937DS97-F1
#
_entry.id   AF-A0A937DS97-F1
#
_cell.length_a   1.000
_cell.length_b   1.000
_cell.length_c   1.000
_cell.angle_alpha   90.00
_cell.angle_beta   90.00
_cell.angle_gamma   90.00
#
_symmetry.space_group_name_H-M   'P 1'
#
loop_
_entity.id
_entity.type
_entity.pdbx_description
1 polymer ?
#
loop_
_entity_poly.entity_id
_entity_poly.type
_entity_poly.pdbx_seq_one_letter_code
_entity_poly.pdbx_strand_id
1 'polypeptide(L)'
;MKKFLLIGFWVLIFQPISAGDEFCGIRNRAFEEGESISYNVFYSVIGLYVNAGTANFSVSLNKMNNRIAYHVVGKGNSNPSYDWIFKVRDRYESYIDTTNLQPLKFIRDIEEGGYKKFENITF
;
A
#
# COMPACT_ATOMS: atom_id res chain seq x y z
N MET A 1 -34.47 20.93 52.25
CA MET A 1 -34.22 21.17 50.81
C MET A 1 -32.72 21.27 50.45
N LYS A 2 -31.83 21.79 51.31
CA LYS A 2 -30.37 21.87 51.02
C LYS A 2 -29.63 20.53 50.93
N LYS A 3 -30.09 19.47 51.64
CA LYS A 3 -29.44 18.15 51.62
C LYS A 3 -29.70 17.34 50.33
N PHE A 4 -30.82 17.57 49.65
CA PHE A 4 -31.11 16.94 48.35
C PHE A 4 -30.32 17.58 47.20
N LEU A 5 -29.97 18.88 47.32
CA LEU A 5 -29.10 19.59 46.36
C LEU A 5 -27.65 19.07 46.37
N LEU A 6 -27.15 18.60 47.53
CA LEU A 6 -25.79 18.06 47.67
C LEU A 6 -25.64 16.64 47.07
N ILE A 7 -26.72 15.85 47.05
CA ILE A 7 -26.70 14.49 46.49
C ILE A 7 -26.71 14.53 44.95
N GLY A 8 -27.42 15.48 44.35
CA GLY A 8 -27.42 15.67 42.89
C GLY A 8 -26.05 16.09 42.33
N PHE A 9 -25.25 16.82 43.12
CA PHE A 9 -23.90 17.26 42.72
C PHE A 9 -22.87 16.11 42.76
N TRP A 10 -23.10 15.07 43.56
CA TRP A 10 -22.16 13.94 43.68
C TRP A 10 -22.33 12.89 42.56
N VAL A 11 -23.53 12.79 41.97
CA VAL A 11 -23.83 11.88 40.84
C VAL A 11 -23.26 12.40 39.52
N LEU A 12 -23.06 13.72 39.37
CA LEU A 12 -22.43 14.32 38.18
C LEU A 12 -20.91 14.09 38.11
N ILE A 13 -20.27 13.65 39.20
CA ILE A 13 -18.82 13.41 39.28
C ILE A 13 -18.45 11.95 38.93
N PHE A 14 -19.43 11.05 38.85
CA PHE A 14 -19.25 9.64 38.47
C PHE A 14 -19.84 9.32 37.09
N GLN A 15 -19.46 10.10 36.06
CA GLN A 15 -19.61 9.61 34.69
C GLN A 15 -18.50 8.57 34.47
N PRO A 16 -18.81 7.28 34.20
CA PRO A 16 -17.78 6.34 33.79
C PRO A 16 -17.15 6.88 32.50
N ILE A 17 -15.84 7.14 32.55
CA ILE A 17 -15.05 7.42 31.35
C ILE A 17 -15.11 6.13 30.53
N SER A 18 -16.02 6.08 29.56
CA SER A 18 -15.95 5.08 28.51
C SER A 18 -14.68 5.42 27.73
N ALA A 19 -13.64 4.57 27.85
CA ALA A 19 -12.64 4.52 26.80
C ALA A 19 -13.44 4.28 25.51
N GLY A 20 -13.42 5.23 24.58
CA GLY A 20 -13.93 4.95 23.26
C GLY A 20 -13.17 3.74 22.72
N ASP A 21 -13.84 2.83 22.02
CA ASP A 21 -13.21 1.76 21.25
C ASP A 21 -12.41 2.35 20.06
N GLU A 22 -11.56 3.34 20.31
CA GLU A 22 -10.56 3.80 19.34
C GLU A 22 -9.48 2.73 19.28
N PHE A 23 -9.61 1.85 18.30
CA PHE A 23 -8.53 1.00 17.84
C PHE A 23 -7.30 1.87 17.54
N CYS A 24 -6.30 1.84 18.44
CA CYS A 24 -5.01 2.52 18.26
C CYS A 24 -4.13 1.92 17.14
N GLY A 25 -4.64 0.92 16.40
CA GLY A 25 -3.92 0.31 15.29
C GLY A 25 -4.14 1.06 13.97
N ILE A 26 -3.22 0.86 13.04
CA ILE A 26 -3.34 1.43 11.70
C ILE A 26 -4.41 0.65 10.92
N ARG A 27 -5.48 1.33 10.53
CA ARG A 27 -6.51 0.75 9.65
C ARG A 27 -6.26 1.19 8.20
N ASN A 28 -6.08 0.24 7.30
CA ASN A 28 -6.00 0.54 5.88
C ASN A 28 -7.36 1.06 5.36
N ARG A 29 -7.33 2.19 4.65
CA ARG A 29 -8.46 2.76 3.89
C ARG A 29 -8.03 3.20 2.49
N ALA A 30 -6.78 2.97 2.11
CA ALA A 30 -6.18 3.49 0.89
C ALA A 30 -6.40 2.56 -0.30
N PHE A 31 -6.50 1.26 -0.04
CA PHE A 31 -6.70 0.24 -1.05
C PHE A 31 -7.36 -1.00 -0.46
N GLU A 32 -7.97 -1.81 -1.31
CA GLU A 32 -8.59 -3.09 -0.97
C GLU A 32 -7.98 -4.24 -1.79
N GLU A 33 -8.28 -5.48 -1.40
CA GLU A 33 -7.91 -6.64 -2.21
C GLU A 33 -8.67 -6.66 -3.54
N GLY A 34 -8.01 -7.10 -4.60
CA GLY A 34 -8.59 -7.17 -5.94
C GLY A 34 -8.47 -5.86 -6.73
N GLU A 35 -8.06 -4.76 -6.09
CA GLU A 35 -7.82 -3.51 -6.80
C GLU A 35 -6.65 -3.62 -7.76
N SER A 36 -6.81 -3.00 -8.94
CA SER A 36 -5.76 -2.87 -9.93
C SER A 36 -5.89 -1.52 -10.63
N ILE A 37 -4.75 -0.89 -10.89
CA ILE A 37 -4.67 0.35 -11.65
C ILE A 37 -3.55 0.27 -12.68
N SER A 38 -3.85 0.79 -13.88
CA SER A 38 -2.94 0.77 -15.02
C SER A 38 -2.77 2.19 -15.56
N TYR A 39 -1.52 2.58 -15.76
CA TYR A 39 -1.14 3.88 -16.31
C TYR A 39 -0.43 3.69 -17.64
N ASN A 40 -0.71 4.59 -18.57
CA ASN A 40 0.11 4.79 -19.76
C ASN A 40 1.15 5.86 -19.46
N VAL A 41 2.42 5.53 -19.69
CA VAL A 41 3.56 6.45 -19.45
C VAL A 41 3.91 7.10 -20.78
N PHE A 42 4.12 8.41 -20.78
CA PHE A 42 4.50 9.16 -21.98
C PHE A 42 5.77 9.97 -21.73
N TYR A 43 6.67 10.01 -22.71
CA TYR A 43 7.71 11.02 -22.78
C TYR A 43 7.14 12.30 -23.40
N SER A 44 7.45 13.45 -22.80
CA SER A 44 7.19 14.76 -23.40
C SER A 44 8.46 15.25 -24.09
N VAL A 45 8.48 15.25 -25.42
CA VAL A 45 9.65 15.63 -26.23
C VAL A 45 9.20 16.65 -27.27
N ILE A 46 9.75 17.87 -27.21
CA ILE A 46 9.51 18.96 -28.19
C ILE A 46 7.99 19.21 -28.41
N GLY A 47 7.20 19.21 -27.34
CA GLY A 47 5.75 19.45 -27.40
C GLY A 47 4.90 18.27 -27.88
N LEU A 48 5.50 17.09 -28.11
CA LEU A 48 4.78 15.85 -28.44
C LEU A 48 4.82 14.86 -27.26
N TYR A 49 3.73 14.11 -27.09
CA TYR A 49 3.64 13.01 -26.13
C TYR A 49 3.86 11.68 -26.86
N VAL A 50 4.98 11.02 -26.57
CA VAL A 50 5.31 9.71 -27.13
C VAL A 50 5.01 8.65 -26.10
N ASN A 51 4.17 7.67 -26.44
CA ASN A 51 3.83 6.58 -25.51
C ASN A 51 5.10 5.76 -25.21
N ALA A 52 5.58 5.83 -23.98
CA ALA A 52 6.78 5.16 -23.51
C ALA A 52 6.51 3.72 -23.10
N GLY A 53 5.32 3.42 -22.58
CA GLY A 53 5.02 2.13 -21.98
C GLY A 53 3.85 2.16 -20.99
N THR A 54 3.81 1.17 -20.11
CA THR A 54 2.75 1.02 -19.10
C THR A 54 3.32 0.76 -17.71
N ALA A 55 2.57 1.19 -16.69
CA ALA A 55 2.81 0.86 -15.30
C ALA A 55 1.53 0.28 -14.68
N ASN A 56 1.60 -0.93 -14.13
CA ASN A 56 0.45 -1.65 -13.59
C ASN A 56 0.69 -1.94 -12.11
N PHE A 57 -0.29 -1.65 -11.27
CA PHE A 57 -0.27 -1.97 -9.85
C PHE A 57 -1.48 -2.83 -9.53
N SER A 58 -1.29 -3.90 -8.76
CA SER A 58 -2.37 -4.79 -8.34
C SER A 58 -2.19 -5.21 -6.89
N VAL A 59 -3.30 -5.34 -6.16
CA VAL A 59 -3.32 -5.81 -4.77
C VAL A 59 -4.07 -7.14 -4.70
N SER A 60 -3.49 -8.11 -4.01
CA SER A 60 -4.14 -9.39 -3.70
C SER A 60 -3.88 -9.77 -2.25
N LEU A 61 -4.57 -10.79 -1.73
CA LEU A 61 -4.23 -11.38 -0.44
C LEU A 61 -3.40 -12.64 -0.63
N ASN A 62 -2.36 -12.77 0.19
CA ASN A 62 -1.50 -13.93 0.22
C ASN A 62 -1.27 -14.36 1.68
N LYS A 63 -0.97 -15.65 1.89
CA LYS A 63 -0.63 -16.17 3.21
C LYS A 63 0.87 -16.35 3.30
N MET A 64 1.50 -15.61 4.21
CA MET A 64 2.95 -15.67 4.45
C MET A 64 3.21 -15.98 5.93
N ASN A 65 3.97 -17.04 6.22
CA ASN A 65 4.31 -17.45 7.59
C ASN A 65 3.10 -17.51 8.54
N ASN A 66 2.00 -18.08 8.03
CA ASN A 66 0.72 -18.19 8.73
C ASN A 66 -0.01 -16.86 9.04
N ARG A 67 0.47 -15.73 8.49
CA ARG A 67 -0.19 -14.42 8.51
C ARG A 67 -0.84 -14.13 7.17
N ILE A 68 -1.96 -13.43 7.20
CA ILE A 68 -2.57 -12.88 5.99
C ILE A 68 -1.85 -11.57 5.68
N ALA A 69 -1.43 -11.40 4.43
CA ALA A 69 -0.69 -10.25 3.96
C ALA A 69 -1.29 -9.71 2.66
N TYR A 70 -1.35 -8.40 2.52
CA TYR A 70 -1.51 -7.78 1.22
C TYR A 70 -0.26 -8.07 0.39
N HIS A 71 -0.46 -8.59 -0.82
CA HIS A 71 0.56 -8.77 -1.83
C HIS A 71 0.32 -7.74 -2.93
N VAL A 72 1.13 -6.68 -2.89
CA VAL A 72 1.09 -5.59 -3.85
C VAL A 72 2.16 -5.86 -4.90
N VAL A 73 1.77 -5.84 -6.18
CA VAL A 73 2.67 -6.04 -7.32
C VAL A 73 2.63 -4.81 -8.20
N GLY A 74 3.78 -4.18 -8.41
CA GLY A 74 4.00 -3.13 -9.40
C GLY A 74 4.79 -3.67 -10.59
N LYS A 75 4.32 -3.44 -11.82
CA LYS A 75 5.02 -3.82 -13.06
C LYS A 75 5.22 -2.60 -13.94
N GLY A 76 6.44 -2.41 -14.42
CA GLY A 76 6.80 -1.36 -15.37
C GLY A 76 7.29 -1.97 -16.67
N ASN A 77 6.73 -1.54 -17.81
CA ASN A 77 7.10 -2.06 -19.11
C ASN A 77 7.23 -0.93 -20.13
N SER A 78 8.40 -0.80 -20.76
CA SER A 78 8.53 -0.02 -21.98
C SER A 78 7.75 -0.67 -23.13
N ASN A 79 7.30 0.13 -24.10
CA ASN A 79 6.69 -0.43 -25.30
C ASN A 79 7.72 -1.25 -26.11
N PRO A 80 7.37 -2.46 -26.57
CA PRO A 80 8.29 -3.33 -27.30
C PRO A 80 8.94 -2.67 -28.53
N SER A 81 8.24 -1.76 -29.19
CA SER A 81 8.73 -1.00 -30.35
C SER A 81 9.92 -0.07 -30.04
N TYR A 82 10.15 0.27 -28.77
CA TYR A 82 11.25 1.14 -28.32
C TYR A 82 12.32 0.42 -27.50
N ASP A 83 12.18 -0.90 -27.30
CA ASP A 83 13.12 -1.69 -26.49
C ASP A 83 14.57 -1.64 -27.02
N TRP A 84 14.76 -1.36 -28.32
CA TRP A 84 16.07 -1.23 -28.94
C TRP A 84 16.84 0.03 -28.50
N ILE A 85 16.16 1.06 -27.97
CA ILE A 85 16.78 2.25 -27.38
C ILE A 85 17.01 2.02 -25.90
N PHE A 86 15.94 1.67 -25.18
CA PHE A 86 15.98 1.42 -23.74
C PHE A 86 14.79 0.53 -23.32
N LYS A 87 15.09 -0.73 -23.02
CA LYS A 87 14.10 -1.73 -22.58
C LYS A 87 13.92 -1.68 -21.07
N VAL A 88 12.66 -1.63 -20.61
CA VAL A 88 12.28 -1.71 -19.20
C VAL A 88 11.34 -2.90 -19.00
N ARG A 89 11.69 -3.81 -18.09
CA ARG A 89 10.89 -4.96 -17.67
C ARG A 89 11.03 -5.12 -16.17
N ASP A 90 10.21 -4.38 -15.45
CA ASP A 90 10.33 -4.23 -14.01
C ASP A 90 9.18 -4.90 -13.29
N ARG A 91 9.50 -5.58 -12.19
CA ARG A 91 8.53 -6.13 -11.25
C ARG A 91 9.01 -5.86 -9.82
N TYR A 92 8.18 -5.14 -9.08
CA TYR A 92 8.34 -4.87 -7.66
C TYR A 92 7.20 -5.53 -6.91
N GLU A 93 7.49 -6.18 -5.80
CA GLU A 93 6.50 -6.85 -4.97
C GLU A 93 6.70 -6.52 -3.50
N SER A 94 5.61 -6.21 -2.81
CA SER A 94 5.60 -5.95 -1.38
C SER A 94 4.55 -6.83 -0.70
N TYR A 95 4.94 -7.47 0.38
CA TYR A 95 4.06 -8.21 1.28
C TYR A 95 3.90 -7.41 2.56
N ILE A 96 2.67 -7.08 2.93
CA ILE A 96 2.35 -6.16 4.02
C ILE A 96 1.35 -6.85 4.96
N ASP A 97 1.64 -6.91 6.25
CA ASP A 97 0.73 -7.52 7.24
C ASP A 97 -0.60 -6.75 7.28
N THR A 98 -1.72 -7.45 7.11
CA THR A 98 -3.05 -6.81 7.07
C THR A 98 -3.49 -6.22 8.41
N THR A 99 -2.83 -6.63 9.51
CA THR A 99 -3.20 -6.26 10.89
C THR A 99 -2.60 -4.92 11.30
N ASN A 100 -1.36 -4.65 10.90
CA ASN A 100 -0.59 -3.49 11.38
C ASN A 100 0.15 -2.73 10.27
N LEU A 101 -0.02 -3.14 9.00
CA LEU A 101 0.61 -2.56 7.82
C LEU A 101 2.15 -2.54 7.81
N GLN A 102 2.78 -3.37 8.64
CA GLN A 102 4.23 -3.52 8.60
C GLN A 102 4.67 -4.34 7.37
N PRO A 103 5.80 -3.99 6.74
CA PRO A 103 6.35 -4.78 5.65
C PRO A 103 6.84 -6.12 6.18
N LEU A 104 6.50 -7.19 5.47
CA LEU A 104 6.95 -8.56 5.77
C LEU A 104 8.03 -9.01 4.78
N LYS A 105 7.88 -8.62 3.51
CA LYS A 105 8.80 -9.01 2.44
C LYS A 105 8.77 -8.00 1.30
N PHE A 106 9.91 -7.82 0.68
CA PHE A 106 10.08 -7.05 -0.55
C PHE A 106 10.84 -7.86 -1.60
N ILE A 107 10.38 -7.83 -2.83
CA ILE A 107 11.04 -8.46 -3.98
C ILE A 107 11.18 -7.42 -5.09
N ARG A 108 12.37 -7.36 -5.68
CA ARG A 108 12.67 -6.57 -6.86
C ARG A 108 13.25 -7.49 -7.92
N ASP A 109 12.67 -7.48 -9.11
CA ASP A 109 13.19 -8.17 -10.30
C ASP A 109 13.06 -7.22 -11.48
N ILE A 110 14.18 -6.65 -11.93
CA ILE A 110 14.20 -5.56 -12.92
C ILE A 110 15.20 -5.82 -14.04
N GLU A 111 14.85 -5.34 -15.24
CA GLU A 111 15.71 -5.25 -16.42
C GLU A 111 15.52 -3.89 -17.08
N GLU A 112 16.50 -3.00 -16.94
CA GLU A 112 16.45 -1.62 -17.42
C GLU A 112 17.68 -1.31 -18.27
N GLY A 113 17.50 -1.15 -19.59
CA GLY A 113 18.59 -0.80 -20.51
C GLY A 113 19.76 -1.79 -20.52
N GLY A 114 19.51 -3.06 -20.18
CA GLY A 114 20.53 -4.11 -20.05
C GLY A 114 21.07 -4.28 -18.63
N TYR A 115 20.79 -3.36 -17.71
CA TYR A 115 21.02 -3.58 -16.28
C TYR A 115 20.00 -4.54 -15.71
N LYS A 116 20.44 -5.52 -14.92
CA LYS A 116 19.54 -6.47 -14.23
C LYS A 116 19.80 -6.46 -12.75
N LYS A 117 18.73 -6.50 -11.97
CA LYS A 117 18.84 -6.62 -10.51
C LYS A 117 17.71 -7.45 -9.94
N PHE A 118 18.10 -8.44 -9.15
CA PHE A 118 17.21 -9.23 -8.34
C PHE A 118 17.53 -9.03 -6.85
N GLU A 119 16.52 -8.69 -6.05
CA GLU A 119 16.62 -8.63 -4.59
C GLU A 119 15.39 -9.26 -3.96
N ASN A 120 15.62 -9.94 -2.84
CA ASN A 120 14.59 -10.53 -2.02
C ASN A 120 14.95 -10.30 -0.56
N ILE A 121 14.15 -9.48 0.12
CA ILE A 121 14.39 -9.04 1.50
C ILE A 121 13.18 -9.46 2.33
N THR A 122 13.42 -10.13 3.46
CA THR A 122 12.40 -10.47 4.46
C THR A 122 12.74 -9.71 5.73
N PHE A 123 11.74 -9.11 6.36
CA PHE A 123 11.89 -8.28 7.57
C PHE A 123 11.59 -9.08 8.85
#